data_AF-A0A535V386-F1
#
_entry.id   AF-A0A535V386-F1
#
_cell.length_a   1.000
_cell.length_b   1.000
_cell.length_c   1.000
_cell.angle_alpha   90.00
_cell.angle_beta   90.00
_cell.angle_gamma   90.00
#
_symmetry.space_group_name_H-M   'P 1'
#
loop_
_entity.id
_entity.type
_entity.pdbx_description
1 polymer ?
#
loop_
_entity_poly.entity_id
_entity_poly.type
_entity_poly.pdbx_seq_one_letter_code
_entity_poly.pdbx_strand_id
1 'polypeptide(L)'
;MISIALICTELICTGLRSANLNDANLLQARLRWTDLRGATLCRTNLRKADLSKADLRGADLDGALLDKANFAGANLSRRDLSLTELSKRLEAKERRAGSVAVPDDHAA
;
A
#
# COMPACT_ATOMS: atom_id res chain seq x y z
N MET A 1 -7.99 -7.54 17.85
CA MET A 1 -8.55 -8.71 17.15
C MET A 1 -9.63 -8.22 16.19
N ILE A 2 -9.23 -7.80 14.99
CA ILE A 2 -10.18 -7.41 13.96
C ILE A 2 -10.50 -8.69 13.19
N SER A 3 -11.39 -9.50 13.78
CA SER A 3 -12.02 -10.65 13.15
C SER A 3 -13.04 -10.13 12.15
N ILE A 4 -12.59 -9.53 11.03
CA ILE A 4 -13.52 -9.25 9.94
C ILE A 4 -13.57 -10.52 9.11
N ALA A 5 -14.55 -11.35 9.45
CA ALA A 5 -15.09 -12.33 8.54
C ALA A 5 -15.60 -11.59 7.29
N LEU A 6 -14.70 -11.32 6.34
CA LEU A 6 -14.98 -10.78 4.99
C LEU A 6 -15.64 -11.85 4.10
N ILE A 7 -16.41 -12.77 4.70
CA ILE A 7 -16.84 -14.01 4.06
C ILE A 7 -17.96 -13.78 3.02
N CYS A 8 -18.66 -12.64 2.99
CA CYS A 8 -19.81 -12.52 2.06
C CYS A 8 -20.08 -11.18 1.38
N THR A 9 -19.48 -10.06 1.77
CA THR A 9 -19.91 -8.76 1.24
C THR A 9 -18.83 -8.13 0.37
N GLU A 10 -19.05 -8.23 -0.93
CA GLU A 10 -18.41 -7.51 -2.04
C GLU A 10 -17.56 -6.30 -1.61
N LEU A 11 -16.22 -6.44 -1.63
CA LEU A 11 -15.25 -5.35 -1.40
C LEU A 11 -14.86 -4.65 -2.72
N ILE A 12 -15.74 -4.77 -3.72
CA ILE A 12 -15.58 -4.20 -5.04
C ILE A 12 -15.45 -2.68 -4.88
N CYS A 13 -14.36 -2.10 -5.38
CA CYS A 13 -14.08 -0.67 -5.30
C CYS A 13 -13.87 -0.09 -3.88
N THR A 14 -13.65 -0.91 -2.85
CA THR A 14 -13.30 -0.38 -1.52
C THR A 14 -11.84 0.08 -1.46
N GLY A 15 -11.59 1.25 -0.88
CA GLY A 15 -10.25 1.79 -0.71
C GLY A 15 -9.57 1.17 0.51
N LEU A 16 -8.88 0.03 0.33
CA LEU A 16 -8.12 -0.66 1.37
C LEU A 16 -6.63 -0.31 1.32
N ARG A 17 -6.33 0.92 0.91
CA ARG A 17 -4.95 1.40 0.81
C ARG A 17 -4.29 1.34 2.18
N SER A 18 -3.12 0.71 2.25
CA SER A 18 -2.39 0.49 3.50
C SER A 18 -3.19 -0.23 4.59
N ALA A 19 -4.25 -0.97 4.23
CA ALA A 19 -5.01 -1.77 5.19
C ALA A 19 -4.15 -2.92 5.73
N ASN A 20 -4.31 -3.22 7.02
CA ASN A 20 -3.69 -4.38 7.64
C ASN A 20 -4.66 -5.57 7.59
N LEU A 21 -4.34 -6.54 6.73
CA LEU A 21 -5.07 -7.78 6.49
C LEU A 21 -4.20 -9.00 6.81
N ASN A 22 -3.17 -8.82 7.62
CA ASN A 22 -2.27 -9.92 8.01
C ASN A 22 -3.07 -11.03 8.69
N ASP A 23 -2.72 -12.27 8.35
CA ASP A 23 -3.38 -13.50 8.83
C ASP A 23 -4.90 -13.58 8.54
N ALA A 24 -5.46 -12.69 7.71
CA ALA A 24 -6.88 -12.69 7.39
C ALA A 24 -7.27 -13.88 6.50
N ASN A 25 -8.50 -14.36 6.65
CA ASN A 25 -9.05 -15.41 5.79
C ASN A 25 -9.95 -14.81 4.70
N LEU A 26 -9.41 -14.70 3.49
CA LEU A 26 -10.04 -14.16 2.29
C LEU A 26 -10.25 -15.24 1.21
N LEU A 27 -10.43 -16.50 1.64
CA LEU A 27 -10.74 -17.62 0.76
C LEU A 27 -11.95 -17.29 -0.12
N GLN A 28 -11.81 -17.38 -1.44
CA GLN A 28 -12.86 -17.04 -2.42
C GLN A 28 -13.37 -15.59 -2.38
N ALA A 29 -12.64 -14.67 -1.75
CA ALA A 29 -13.04 -13.26 -1.69
C ALA A 29 -13.11 -12.63 -3.08
N ARG A 30 -14.08 -11.74 -3.31
CA ARG A 30 -14.22 -10.95 -4.54
C ARG A 30 -13.62 -9.56 -4.30
N LEU A 31 -12.39 -9.37 -4.76
CA LEU A 31 -11.55 -8.16 -4.61
C LEU A 31 -11.28 -7.51 -5.97
N ARG A 32 -12.21 -7.64 -6.93
CA ARG A 32 -12.05 -7.08 -8.26
C ARG A 32 -12.05 -5.57 -8.18
N TRP A 33 -11.15 -4.92 -8.91
CA TRP A 33 -11.02 -3.46 -8.94
C TRP A 33 -10.74 -2.80 -7.57
N THR A 34 -10.36 -3.57 -6.56
CA THR A 34 -10.08 -3.04 -5.22
C THR A 34 -8.72 -2.33 -5.20
N ASP A 35 -8.62 -1.19 -4.51
CA ASP A 35 -7.36 -0.48 -4.27
C ASP A 35 -6.70 -1.02 -3.00
N LEU A 36 -5.72 -1.91 -3.18
CA LEU A 36 -4.92 -2.56 -2.14
C LEU A 36 -3.48 -2.01 -2.10
N ARG A 37 -3.24 -0.81 -2.65
CA ARG A 37 -1.91 -0.21 -2.68
C ARG A 37 -1.34 -0.11 -1.27
N GLY A 38 -0.11 -0.61 -1.07
CA GLY A 38 0.53 -0.56 0.24
C GLY A 38 -0.11 -1.41 1.33
N ALA A 39 -1.15 -2.20 1.05
CA ALA A 39 -1.81 -3.05 2.03
C ALA A 39 -0.85 -4.16 2.51
N THR A 40 -0.96 -4.57 3.77
CA THR A 40 -0.23 -5.72 4.31
C THR A 40 -1.15 -6.95 4.31
N LEU A 41 -0.79 -7.94 3.50
CA LEU A 41 -1.50 -9.21 3.28
C LEU A 41 -0.59 -10.37 3.71
N CYS A 42 0.24 -10.15 4.73
CA CYS A 42 1.20 -11.16 5.17
C CYS A 42 0.44 -12.36 5.73
N ARG A 43 0.79 -13.58 5.29
CA ARG A 43 0.15 -14.84 5.73
C ARG A 43 -1.37 -14.91 5.51
N THR A 44 -1.93 -14.03 4.66
CA THR A 44 -3.35 -13.99 4.35
C THR A 44 -3.74 -15.18 3.47
N ASN A 45 -4.89 -15.79 3.74
CA ASN A 45 -5.44 -16.84 2.88
C ASN A 45 -6.27 -16.22 1.74
N LEU A 46 -5.72 -16.13 0.54
CA LEU A 46 -6.35 -15.61 -0.69
C LEU A 46 -6.66 -16.73 -1.69
N ARG A 47 -6.71 -17.99 -1.25
CA ARG A 47 -6.96 -19.11 -2.17
C ARG A 47 -8.29 -18.91 -2.90
N LYS A 48 -8.32 -19.14 -4.21
CA LYS A 48 -9.49 -18.91 -5.07
C LYS A 48 -10.07 -17.49 -5.04
N ALA A 49 -9.38 -16.50 -4.47
CA ALA A 49 -9.84 -15.12 -4.46
C ALA A 49 -9.78 -14.51 -5.86
N ASP A 50 -10.69 -13.59 -6.15
CA ASP A 50 -10.74 -12.86 -7.41
C ASP A 50 -10.22 -11.44 -7.23
N LEU A 51 -8.95 -11.23 -7.56
CA LEU A 51 -8.22 -9.95 -7.54
C LEU A 51 -8.12 -9.33 -8.94
N SER A 52 -8.98 -9.74 -9.87
CA SER A 52 -8.91 -9.22 -11.24
C SER A 52 -9.05 -7.70 -11.27
N LYS A 53 -8.12 -7.04 -11.98
CA LYS A 53 -8.00 -5.58 -12.07
C LYS A 53 -7.79 -4.84 -10.73
N ALA A 54 -7.41 -5.54 -9.66
CA ALA A 54 -7.06 -4.92 -8.39
C ALA A 54 -5.72 -4.15 -8.51
N ASP A 55 -5.57 -3.07 -7.72
CA ASP A 55 -4.32 -2.32 -7.62
C ASP A 55 -3.57 -2.73 -6.34
N LEU A 56 -2.55 -3.56 -6.49
CA LEU A 56 -1.72 -4.13 -5.41
C LEU A 56 -0.36 -3.44 -5.33
N ARG A 57 -0.19 -2.22 -5.86
CA ARG A 57 1.14 -1.60 -5.93
C ARG A 57 1.78 -1.42 -4.56
N GLY A 58 2.91 -2.09 -4.39
CA GLY A 58 3.64 -2.25 -3.13
C GLY A 58 2.82 -2.72 -1.94
N ALA A 59 1.79 -3.53 -2.19
CA ALA A 59 1.24 -4.41 -1.17
C ALA A 59 2.29 -5.45 -0.73
N ASP A 60 2.27 -5.82 0.54
CA ASP A 60 3.09 -6.90 1.08
C ASP A 60 2.27 -8.20 1.05
N LEU A 61 2.75 -9.20 0.31
CA LEU A 61 2.13 -10.51 0.14
C LEU A 61 2.98 -11.63 0.76
N ASP A 62 3.91 -11.30 1.65
CA ASP A 62 4.81 -12.29 2.24
C ASP A 62 4.06 -13.41 2.96
N GLY A 63 4.31 -14.65 2.56
CA GLY A 63 3.62 -15.83 3.09
C GLY A 63 2.13 -15.94 2.76
N ALA A 64 1.56 -15.10 1.89
CA ALA A 64 0.16 -15.19 1.48
C ALA A 64 -0.13 -16.49 0.70
N LEU A 65 -1.28 -17.12 0.98
CA LEU A 65 -1.73 -18.33 0.26
C LEU A 65 -2.53 -17.93 -0.98
N LEU A 66 -1.94 -18.07 -2.16
CA LEU A 66 -2.51 -17.59 -3.43
C LEU A 66 -3.06 -18.71 -4.34
N ASP A 67 -3.24 -19.94 -3.83
CA ASP A 67 -3.65 -21.07 -4.69
C ASP A 67 -4.94 -20.76 -5.45
N LYS A 68 -4.89 -20.84 -6.79
CA LYS A 68 -6.03 -20.59 -7.68
C LYS A 68 -6.60 -19.16 -7.58
N ALA A 69 -5.86 -18.19 -7.03
CA ALA A 69 -6.28 -16.80 -7.04
C ALA A 69 -6.22 -16.22 -8.47
N ASN A 70 -7.20 -15.39 -8.83
CA ASN A 70 -7.27 -14.73 -10.14
C ASN A 70 -6.67 -13.32 -10.06
N PHE A 71 -5.58 -13.09 -10.77
CA PHE A 71 -4.90 -11.79 -10.87
C PHE A 71 -5.04 -11.15 -12.26
N ALA A 72 -6.02 -11.57 -13.07
CA ALA A 72 -6.17 -11.06 -14.43
C ALA A 72 -6.28 -9.52 -14.45
N GLY A 73 -5.30 -8.84 -15.04
CA GLY A 73 -5.22 -7.38 -15.11
C GLY A 73 -4.89 -6.68 -13.79
N ALA A 74 -4.49 -7.40 -12.73
CA ALA A 74 -4.08 -6.79 -11.47
C ALA A 74 -2.74 -6.05 -11.60
N ASN A 75 -2.60 -4.92 -10.92
CA ASN A 75 -1.38 -4.13 -10.91
C ASN A 75 -0.50 -4.49 -9.71
N LEU A 76 0.54 -5.29 -9.93
CA LEU A 76 1.53 -5.71 -8.93
C LEU A 76 2.82 -4.88 -8.99
N SER A 77 2.82 -3.73 -9.68
CA SER A 77 4.05 -2.94 -9.82
C SER A 77 4.56 -2.52 -8.45
N ARG A 78 5.89 -2.52 -8.26
CA ARG A 78 6.47 -1.99 -7.02
C ARG A 78 5.99 -0.55 -6.83
N ARG A 79 5.83 -0.13 -5.56
CA ARG A 79 5.49 1.26 -5.22
C ARG A 79 6.36 2.17 -6.07
N ASP A 80 5.72 3.03 -6.83
CA ASP A 80 6.39 4.01 -7.67
C ASP A 80 6.97 5.09 -6.75
N LEU A 81 8.09 4.76 -6.11
CA LEU A 81 8.83 5.61 -5.19
C LEU A 81 9.56 6.73 -5.93
N SER A 82 9.59 6.68 -7.27
CA SER A 82 10.31 7.63 -8.11
C SER A 82 9.87 9.08 -7.85
N LEU A 83 8.56 9.35 -7.79
CA LEU A 83 8.03 10.71 -7.61
C LEU A 83 7.96 11.15 -6.13
N THR A 84 7.71 10.21 -5.20
CA THR A 84 7.54 10.55 -3.77
C THR A 84 8.88 10.69 -3.05
N GLU A 85 9.91 9.96 -3.48
CA GLU A 85 11.24 10.04 -2.87
C GLU A 85 12.03 11.24 -3.41
N LEU A 86 11.92 11.56 -4.70
CA LEU A 86 12.60 12.73 -5.28
C LEU A 86 12.07 14.06 -4.71
N SER A 87 10.76 14.18 -4.52
CA SER A 87 10.15 15.37 -3.91
C SER A 87 10.58 15.55 -2.45
N LYS A 88 10.51 14.48 -1.64
CA LYS A 88 11.00 14.51 -0.25
C LYS A 88 12.50 14.81 -0.14
N ARG A 89 13.32 14.27 -1.05
CA ARG A 89 14.76 14.56 -1.07
C ARG A 89 15.06 16.00 -1.45
N LEU A 90 14.27 16.61 -2.32
CA LEU A 90 14.44 18.02 -2.70
C LEU A 90 14.07 18.95 -1.54
N GLU A 91 12.92 18.74 -0.89
CA GLU A 91 12.49 19.52 0.29
C GLU A 91 13.47 19.41 1.46
N ALA A 92 14.02 18.20 1.70
CA ALA A 92 15.02 17.99 2.75
C ALA A 92 16.36 18.69 2.47
N LYS A 93 16.69 18.91 1.19
CA LYS A 93 17.91 19.62 0.77
C LYS A 93 17.75 21.13 0.91
N GLU A 94 16.56 21.67 0.64
CA GLU A 94 16.24 23.10 0.77
C GLU A 94 16.22 23.57 2.23
N ARG A 95 15.68 22.76 3.16
CA ARG A 95 15.70 23.09 4.60
C ARG A 95 17.10 23.15 5.21
N ARG A 96 18.09 22.47 4.61
CA ARG A 96 19.50 22.56 5.04
C ARG A 96 20.24 23.78 4.49
N ALA A 97 19.75 24.42 3.43
CA ALA A 97 20.38 25.60 2.85
C ALA A 97 19.86 26.93 3.45
N GLY A 98 18.74 26.90 4.18
CA GLY A 98 18.10 28.09 4.77
C GLY A 98 18.60 28.52 6.15
N SER A 99 19.55 27.81 6.77
CA SER A 99 20.18 28.24 8.03
C SER A 99 21.53 28.91 7.73
N VAL A 100 21.51 29.97 6.93
CA VAL A 100 22.58 30.97 6.96
C VAL A 100 22.21 31.91 8.10
N ALA A 101 23.03 31.86 9.14
CA ALA A 101 22.99 32.80 10.24
C ALA A 101 22.90 34.23 9.69
N VAL A 102 21.82 34.93 10.03
CA VAL A 102 21.83 36.39 9.98
C VAL A 102 22.90 36.80 10.99
N PRO A 103 24.01 37.45 10.60
CA PRO A 103 24.90 38.04 11.56
C PRO A 103 24.08 39.11 12.27
N ASP A 104 23.94 39.00 13.59
CA ASP A 104 23.43 40.07 14.43
C ASP A 104 24.40 41.26 14.32
N ASP A 105 24.15 42.16 13.36
CA ASP A 105 24.76 43.48 13.30
C ASP A 105 24.14 44.34 14.42
N HIS A 106 24.58 44.06 15.65
CA HIS A 106 24.45 44.97 16.79
C HIS A 106 25.83 45.08 17.45
N ALA A 107 26.73 45.83 16.82
CA ALA A 107 27.93 46.32 17.49
C ALA A 107 28.21 47.78 17.07
N ALA A 108 28.16 48.64 18.10
CA ALA A 108 28.59 50.05 18.20
C ALA A 108 27.66 51.13 17.61
#